data_AF-A0A965MYU8-F1
#
_entry.id   AF-A0A965MYU8-F1
#
_cell.length_a   1.000
_cell.length_b   1.000
_cell.length_c   1.000
_cell.angle_alpha   90.00
_cell.angle_beta   90.00
_cell.angle_gamma   90.00
#
_symmetry.space_group_name_H-M   'P 1'
#
loop_
_entity.id
_entity.type
_entity.pdbx_description
1 polymer ?
#
loop_
_entity_poly.entity_id
_entity_poly.type
_entity_poly.pdbx_seq_one_letter_code
_entity_poly.pdbx_strand_id
1 'polypeptide(L)'
;MCPTVYEPVCGCDSITYSNSCVAQYYAGITSWTFGPCENSINFSDSCAELSSIDFGECDMFLGYGLVNGICSPISGCGTIVNNVDYSPALAMSLAGCQNNCDEIYSAEPCTNLTNINFGACTMPLGFGVINNSCVQLSGCSSIVDNINYANALYSTLESCSECLSVEVQG
;
A
#
# COMPACT_ATOMS: atom_id res chain seq x y z
N MET A 1 17.91 -22.11 -39.09
CA MET A 1 17.88 -20.63 -38.97
C MET A 1 16.49 -20.22 -38.52
N CYS A 2 16.37 -19.29 -37.58
CA CYS A 2 15.09 -18.75 -37.10
C CYS A 2 14.85 -17.34 -37.63
N PRO A 3 13.60 -16.95 -37.88
CA PRO A 3 13.25 -15.56 -38.22
C PRO A 3 13.53 -14.62 -37.04
N THR A 4 13.79 -13.35 -37.35
CA THR A 4 14.01 -12.28 -36.36
C THR A 4 12.70 -11.60 -35.93
N VAL A 5 11.54 -12.20 -36.25
CA VAL A 5 10.24 -11.71 -35.81
C VAL A 5 10.13 -11.82 -34.29
N TYR A 6 9.53 -10.80 -33.66
CA TYR A 6 9.30 -10.78 -32.22
C TYR A 6 7.86 -11.21 -31.92
N GLU A 7 7.71 -12.48 -31.54
CA GLU A 7 6.45 -13.13 -31.15
C GLU A 7 6.73 -13.95 -29.90
N PRO A 8 6.85 -13.30 -28.73
CA PRO A 8 7.46 -13.91 -27.56
C PRO A 8 6.68 -15.13 -27.08
N VAL A 9 7.42 -16.10 -26.54
CA VAL A 9 6.87 -17.29 -25.88
C VAL A 9 7.51 -17.49 -24.52
N CYS A 10 6.75 -18.01 -23.57
CA CYS A 10 7.25 -18.37 -22.25
C CYS A 10 7.56 -19.87 -22.22
N GLY A 11 8.83 -20.22 -22.11
CA GLY A 11 9.27 -21.62 -22.01
C GLY A 11 8.80 -22.29 -20.71
N CYS A 12 8.77 -23.62 -20.70
CA CYS A 12 8.51 -24.40 -19.48
C CYS A 12 9.58 -24.23 -18.38
N ASP A 13 10.67 -23.54 -18.70
CA ASP A 13 11.76 -23.13 -17.82
C ASP A 13 11.61 -21.68 -17.30
N SER A 14 10.45 -21.05 -17.53
CA SER A 14 10.16 -19.66 -17.13
C SER A 14 11.08 -18.62 -17.79
N ILE A 15 11.66 -18.95 -18.95
CA ILE A 15 12.43 -18.01 -19.76
C ILE A 15 11.59 -17.50 -20.94
N THR A 16 11.57 -16.18 -21.11
CA THR A 16 10.99 -15.55 -22.29
C THR A 16 11.93 -15.70 -23.48
N TYR A 17 11.45 -16.32 -24.56
CA TYR A 17 12.13 -16.39 -25.85
C TYR A 17 11.49 -15.43 -26.85
N SER A 18 12.30 -14.85 -27.74
CA SER A 18 11.82 -13.87 -28.74
C SER A 18 10.81 -14.44 -29.73
N ASN A 19 10.87 -15.74 -30.00
CA ASN A 19 9.86 -16.52 -30.70
C ASN A 19 10.01 -18.02 -30.45
N SER A 20 8.99 -18.79 -30.85
CA SER A 20 8.95 -20.25 -30.71
C SER A 20 10.10 -20.98 -31.43
N CYS A 21 10.57 -20.46 -32.57
CA CYS A 21 11.72 -21.06 -33.25
C CYS A 21 13.00 -20.94 -32.41
N VAL A 22 13.23 -19.79 -31.79
CA VAL A 22 14.39 -19.57 -30.92
C VAL A 22 14.34 -20.49 -29.70
N ALA A 23 13.17 -20.61 -29.07
CA ALA A 23 12.94 -21.53 -27.94
C ALA A 23 13.30 -22.98 -28.32
N GLN A 24 12.82 -23.45 -29.48
CA GLN A 24 13.01 -24.82 -29.92
C GLN A 24 14.43 -25.12 -30.41
N TYR A 25 14.96 -24.33 -31.35
CA TYR A 25 16.19 -24.67 -32.07
C TYR A 25 17.48 -24.25 -31.36
N TYR A 26 17.44 -23.20 -30.53
CA TYR A 26 18.63 -22.71 -29.84
C TYR A 26 18.63 -23.03 -28.34
N ALA A 27 17.46 -23.21 -27.73
CA ALA A 27 17.36 -23.52 -26.30
C ALA A 27 16.82 -24.94 -26.00
N GLY A 28 16.32 -25.67 -27.01
CA GLY A 28 15.82 -27.04 -26.82
C GLY A 28 14.50 -27.13 -26.03
N ILE A 29 13.81 -26.01 -25.82
CA ILE A 29 12.52 -25.96 -25.14
C ILE A 29 11.45 -26.38 -26.13
N THR A 30 10.66 -27.39 -25.78
CA THR A 30 9.60 -27.94 -26.66
C THR A 30 8.18 -27.68 -26.17
N SER A 31 8.04 -26.98 -25.04
CA SER A 31 6.76 -26.62 -24.42
C SER A 31 6.80 -25.17 -23.97
N TRP A 32 5.78 -24.39 -24.35
CA TRP A 32 5.71 -22.97 -24.04
C TRP A 32 4.26 -22.45 -24.11
N THR A 33 4.00 -21.30 -23.50
CA THR A 33 2.78 -20.50 -23.70
C THR A 33 3.06 -19.29 -24.60
N PHE A 34 2.03 -18.76 -25.25
CA PHE A 34 2.16 -17.54 -26.06
C PHE A 34 2.27 -16.31 -25.15
N GLY A 35 3.13 -15.37 -25.53
CA GLY A 35 3.47 -14.20 -24.73
C GLY A 35 4.79 -14.39 -23.98
N PRO A 36 5.40 -13.30 -23.47
CA PRO A 36 6.55 -13.41 -22.59
C PRO A 36 6.16 -14.13 -21.30
N CYS A 37 7.12 -14.74 -20.61
CA CYS A 37 6.89 -15.16 -19.24
C CYS A 37 6.49 -13.96 -18.39
N GLU A 38 5.50 -14.16 -17.53
CA GLU A 38 5.21 -13.25 -16.43
C GLU A 38 6.32 -13.39 -15.38
N ASN A 39 7.50 -12.90 -15.73
CA ASN A 39 8.64 -12.76 -14.81
C ASN A 39 8.47 -11.53 -13.91
N SER A 40 7.31 -10.86 -13.97
CA SER A 40 6.89 -9.91 -12.96
C SER A 40 6.43 -10.69 -11.74
N ILE A 41 7.35 -10.85 -10.78
CA ILE A 41 6.93 -11.02 -9.38
C ILE A 41 6.05 -9.81 -9.06
N ASN A 42 4.80 -10.05 -8.71
CA ASN A 42 3.94 -9.00 -8.18
C ASN A 42 4.30 -8.78 -6.72
N PHE A 43 4.38 -7.54 -6.28
CA PHE A 43 4.60 -7.23 -4.87
C PHE A 43 3.24 -7.05 -4.20
N SER A 44 3.05 -7.64 -3.02
CA SER A 44 1.83 -7.41 -2.25
C SER A 44 1.77 -5.97 -1.73
N ASP A 45 0.56 -5.52 -1.37
CA ASP A 45 0.43 -4.37 -0.49
C ASP A 45 1.17 -4.63 0.83
N SER A 46 1.77 -3.60 1.44
CA SER A 46 2.46 -3.72 2.72
C SER A 46 1.52 -4.05 3.89
N CYS A 47 0.22 -3.96 3.67
CA CYS A 47 -0.83 -4.41 4.57
C CYS A 47 -1.78 -5.42 3.90
N ALA A 48 -1.26 -6.28 3.02
CA ALA A 48 -2.06 -7.36 2.48
C ALA A 48 -2.59 -8.29 3.60
N GLU A 49 -3.87 -8.63 3.53
CA GLU A 49 -4.51 -9.58 4.44
C GLU A 49 -4.03 -11.01 4.14
N LEU A 50 -3.39 -11.66 5.11
CA LEU A 50 -2.66 -12.92 4.93
C LEU A 50 -3.42 -14.15 5.43
N SER A 51 -4.63 -14.00 5.98
CA SER A 51 -5.40 -15.12 6.55
C SER A 51 -5.65 -16.30 5.59
N SER A 52 -5.61 -16.03 4.29
CA SER A 52 -5.88 -17.00 3.22
C SER A 52 -4.63 -17.41 2.43
N ILE A 53 -3.45 -16.95 2.85
CA ILE A 53 -2.18 -17.22 2.17
C ILE A 53 -1.46 -18.35 2.92
N ASP A 54 -1.09 -19.38 2.18
CA ASP A 54 -0.33 -20.52 2.69
C ASP A 54 1.15 -20.34 2.35
N PHE A 55 1.99 -20.12 3.36
CA PHE A 55 3.44 -19.99 3.22
C PHE A 55 4.17 -21.35 3.30
N GLY A 56 3.43 -22.46 3.34
CA GLY A 56 3.92 -23.83 3.34
C GLY A 56 4.12 -24.42 4.74
N GLU A 57 4.30 -25.74 4.78
CA GLU A 57 4.37 -26.59 5.99
C GLU A 57 5.65 -26.43 6.85
N CYS A 58 6.45 -25.38 6.62
CA CYS A 58 7.66 -25.11 7.40
C CYS A 58 7.39 -24.08 8.51
N ASP A 59 8.08 -24.19 9.66
CA ASP A 59 7.93 -23.25 10.78
C ASP A 59 9.08 -22.22 10.87
N MET A 60 9.49 -21.61 9.74
CA MET A 60 10.43 -20.48 9.81
C MET A 60 9.68 -19.20 10.11
N PHE A 61 10.13 -18.42 11.10
CA PHE A 61 9.58 -17.09 11.36
C PHE A 61 9.89 -16.16 10.18
N LEU A 62 8.84 -15.75 9.45
CA LEU A 62 8.95 -14.88 8.27
C LEU A 62 8.79 -13.40 8.61
N GLY A 63 8.00 -13.08 9.64
CA GLY A 63 7.73 -11.72 10.09
C GLY A 63 6.40 -11.60 10.82
N TYR A 64 5.93 -10.38 11.00
CA TYR A 64 4.58 -10.06 11.47
C TYR A 64 3.75 -9.53 10.29
N GLY A 65 2.58 -10.09 10.07
CA GLY A 65 1.66 -9.68 9.00
C GLY A 65 0.21 -9.66 9.47
N LEU A 66 -0.67 -9.07 8.66
CA LEU A 66 -2.08 -8.90 9.01
C LEU A 66 -2.86 -10.21 8.85
N VAL A 67 -3.54 -10.65 9.91
CA VAL A 67 -4.45 -11.80 9.89
C VAL A 67 -5.74 -11.44 10.61
N ASN A 68 -6.85 -11.43 9.88
CA ASN A 68 -8.17 -11.00 10.33
C ASN A 68 -8.13 -9.62 11.00
N GLY A 69 -7.39 -8.67 10.42
CA GLY A 69 -7.23 -7.32 10.99
C GLY A 69 -6.30 -7.24 12.20
N ILE A 70 -5.59 -8.30 12.58
CA ILE A 70 -4.66 -8.32 13.71
C ILE A 70 -3.27 -8.71 13.23
N CYS A 71 -2.27 -7.89 13.55
CA CYS A 71 -0.87 -8.23 13.33
C CYS A 71 -0.46 -9.47 14.13
N SER A 72 -0.08 -10.52 13.43
CA SER A 72 0.24 -11.83 13.98
C SER A 72 1.59 -12.33 13.45
N PRO A 73 2.34 -13.16 14.20
CA PRO A 73 3.54 -13.78 13.68
C PRO A 73 3.17 -14.75 12.55
N ILE A 74 3.87 -14.62 11.42
CA ILE A 74 3.71 -15.48 10.24
C ILE A 74 4.93 -16.40 10.16
N SER A 75 4.66 -17.69 9.96
CA SER A 75 5.68 -18.70 9.69
C SER A 75 5.43 -19.40 8.36
N GLY A 76 6.49 -19.98 7.79
CA GLY A 76 6.40 -20.69 6.51
C GLY A 76 7.75 -21.09 5.95
N CYS A 77 7.77 -21.48 4.68
CA CYS A 77 8.99 -21.83 3.93
C CYS A 77 9.59 -20.64 3.17
N GLY A 78 8.81 -19.59 2.88
CA GLY A 78 9.25 -18.40 2.15
C GLY A 78 8.13 -17.39 1.93
N THR A 79 8.42 -16.22 1.36
CA THR A 79 7.44 -15.12 1.20
C THR A 79 6.80 -15.05 -0.18
N ILE A 80 7.25 -15.86 -1.13
CA ILE A 80 6.72 -15.86 -2.50
C ILE A 80 5.70 -16.98 -2.65
N VAL A 81 4.46 -16.63 -2.94
CA VAL A 81 3.35 -17.57 -3.16
C VAL A 81 2.64 -17.18 -4.45
N ASN A 82 2.45 -18.15 -5.37
CA ASN A 82 1.76 -17.93 -6.66
C ASN A 82 2.24 -16.69 -7.43
N ASN A 83 3.57 -16.51 -7.57
CA ASN A 83 4.19 -15.36 -8.25
C ASN A 83 3.95 -13.99 -7.60
N VAL A 84 3.48 -13.95 -6.34
CA VAL A 84 3.39 -12.74 -5.52
C VAL A 84 4.41 -12.81 -4.40
N ASP A 85 5.26 -11.79 -4.26
CA ASP A 85 6.15 -11.62 -3.11
C ASP A 85 5.45 -10.82 -2.01
N TYR A 86 5.18 -11.51 -0.90
CA TYR A 86 4.57 -10.95 0.30
C TYR A 86 5.59 -10.41 1.29
N SER A 87 6.89 -10.38 0.94
CA SER A 87 7.90 -9.74 1.79
C SER A 87 7.55 -8.29 2.20
N PRO A 88 6.86 -7.46 1.38
CA PRO A 88 6.42 -6.13 1.81
C PRO A 88 5.33 -6.16 2.90
N ALA A 89 4.49 -7.20 2.94
CA ALA A 89 3.44 -7.38 3.95
C ALA A 89 3.95 -7.92 5.29
N LEU A 90 5.23 -8.28 5.37
CA LEU A 90 5.83 -8.92 6.53
C LEU A 90 6.82 -7.97 7.21
N ALA A 91 6.39 -7.37 8.32
CA ALA A 91 7.24 -6.50 9.11
C ALA A 91 8.15 -7.30 10.06
N MET A 92 9.34 -6.78 10.35
CA MET A 92 10.27 -7.41 11.31
C MET A 92 9.76 -7.37 12.77
N SER A 93 8.76 -6.55 13.08
CA SER A 93 8.23 -6.39 14.44
C SER A 93 6.71 -6.20 14.43
N LEU A 94 6.06 -6.55 15.55
CA LEU A 94 4.62 -6.34 15.73
C LEU A 94 4.23 -4.88 15.52
N ALA A 95 5.00 -3.95 16.10
CA ALA A 95 4.81 -2.51 15.91
C ALA A 95 5.01 -2.07 14.45
N GLY A 96 5.96 -2.69 13.74
CA GLY A 96 6.16 -2.44 12.31
C GLY A 96 4.96 -2.88 11.48
N CYS A 97 4.37 -4.03 11.78
CA CYS A 97 3.15 -4.48 11.12
C CYS A 97 2.00 -3.53 11.44
N GLN A 98 1.84 -3.14 12.71
CA GLN A 98 0.79 -2.18 13.11
C GLN A 98 0.94 -0.86 12.37
N ASN A 99 2.14 -0.29 12.30
CA ASN A 99 2.35 0.95 11.54
C ASN A 99 2.10 0.80 10.03
N ASN A 100 2.41 -0.37 9.44
CA ASN A 100 2.13 -0.64 8.03
C ASN A 100 0.63 -0.81 7.76
N CYS A 101 -0.13 -1.23 8.78
CA CYS A 101 -1.54 -1.61 8.70
C CYS A 101 -2.50 -0.72 9.46
N ASP A 102 -1.99 0.34 10.09
CA ASP A 102 -2.81 1.37 10.67
C ASP A 102 -3.42 2.14 9.50
N GLU A 103 -4.71 1.89 9.26
CA GLU A 103 -5.48 2.72 8.34
C GLU A 103 -5.42 4.15 8.85
N ILE A 104 -4.61 4.97 8.21
CA ILE A 104 -4.62 6.40 8.42
C ILE A 104 -5.90 6.92 7.76
N TYR A 105 -6.97 7.04 8.54
CA TYR A 105 -8.22 7.61 8.05
C TYR A 105 -7.99 9.07 7.68
N SER A 106 -8.35 9.46 6.47
CA SER A 106 -8.32 10.88 6.11
C SER A 106 -9.59 11.53 6.62
N ALA A 107 -9.47 12.57 7.45
CA ALA A 107 -10.63 13.35 7.87
C ALA A 107 -11.29 13.97 6.64
N GLU A 108 -12.63 14.04 6.64
CA GLU A 108 -13.33 14.75 5.58
C GLU A 108 -12.97 16.24 5.59
N PRO A 109 -12.99 16.92 4.43
CA PRO A 109 -12.89 18.37 4.39
C PRO A 109 -13.90 19.03 5.32
N CYS A 110 -13.58 20.20 5.85
CA CYS A 110 -14.46 20.94 6.76
C CYS A 110 -14.79 20.24 8.10
N THR A 111 -14.11 19.14 8.45
CA THR A 111 -14.22 18.52 9.78
C THR A 111 -13.93 19.54 10.88
N ASN A 112 -14.79 19.59 11.91
CA ASN A 112 -14.59 20.47 13.06
C ASN A 112 -13.51 19.90 14.00
N LEU A 113 -12.47 20.70 14.26
CA LEU A 113 -11.25 20.29 14.94
C LEU A 113 -11.23 20.70 16.43
N THR A 114 -12.35 21.16 17.02
CA THR A 114 -12.38 21.73 18.38
C THR A 114 -11.73 20.84 19.44
N ASN A 115 -11.83 19.51 19.28
CA ASN A 115 -11.33 18.53 20.24
C ASN A 115 -10.06 17.81 19.77
N ILE A 116 -9.43 18.26 18.70
CA ILE A 116 -8.23 17.64 18.14
C ILE A 116 -6.99 18.39 18.63
N ASN A 117 -6.03 17.65 19.19
CA ASN A 117 -4.77 18.22 19.68
C ASN A 117 -3.62 17.85 18.75
N PHE A 118 -3.15 18.81 17.96
CA PHE A 118 -2.05 18.62 17.01
C PHE A 118 -0.64 18.67 17.65
N GLY A 119 -0.56 18.64 18.98
CA GLY A 119 0.69 18.66 19.74
C GLY A 119 1.11 20.06 20.20
N ALA A 120 2.09 20.10 21.13
CA ALA A 120 2.50 21.34 21.81
C ALA A 120 3.45 22.25 21.00
N CYS A 121 3.85 21.85 19.78
CA CYS A 121 4.70 22.66 18.93
C CYS A 121 3.93 23.83 18.31
N THR A 122 4.64 24.89 17.95
CA THR A 122 4.04 26.11 17.36
C THR A 122 4.33 26.26 15.87
N MET A 123 4.43 25.15 15.12
CA MET A 123 4.60 25.22 13.67
C MET A 123 3.24 25.45 12.99
N PRO A 124 3.14 26.36 12.00
CA PRO A 124 1.88 26.62 11.31
C PRO A 124 1.46 25.38 10.51
N LEU A 125 0.30 24.81 10.86
CA LEU A 125 -0.26 23.66 10.14
C LEU A 125 -1.25 24.10 9.06
N GLY A 126 -1.92 25.23 9.25
CA GLY A 126 -2.90 25.78 8.31
C GLY A 126 -4.05 26.47 9.03
N PHE A 127 -5.16 26.66 8.33
CA PHE A 127 -6.43 27.13 8.87
C PHE A 127 -7.38 25.96 8.98
N GLY A 128 -8.12 25.85 10.08
CA GLY A 128 -9.11 24.79 10.29
C GLY A 128 -10.34 25.31 11.01
N VAL A 129 -11.44 24.54 10.94
CA VAL A 129 -12.72 24.90 11.55
C VAL A 129 -12.70 24.52 13.04
N ILE A 130 -12.83 25.50 13.92
CA ILE A 130 -13.02 25.33 15.37
C ILE A 130 -14.30 26.06 15.75
N ASN A 131 -15.27 25.36 16.33
CA ASN A 131 -16.55 25.94 16.75
C ASN A 131 -17.19 26.84 15.67
N ASN A 132 -17.25 26.36 14.42
CA ASN A 132 -17.79 27.11 13.28
C ASN A 132 -17.04 28.42 12.96
N SER A 133 -15.76 28.52 13.30
CA SER A 133 -14.89 29.62 12.90
C SER A 133 -13.58 29.09 12.36
N CYS A 134 -13.11 29.70 11.28
CA CYS A 134 -11.79 29.39 10.73
C CYS A 134 -10.72 30.10 11.54
N VAL A 135 -9.83 29.30 12.13
CA VAL A 135 -8.72 29.80 12.93
C VAL A 135 -7.42 29.21 12.40
N GLN A 136 -6.33 29.97 12.54
CA GLN A 136 -5.01 29.44 12.25
C GLN A 136 -4.62 28.43 13.33
N LEU A 137 -4.31 27.21 12.92
CA LEU A 137 -3.88 26.11 13.76
C LEU A 137 -2.38 25.91 13.63
N SER A 138 -1.78 25.52 14.75
CA SER A 138 -0.37 25.18 14.85
C SER A 138 -0.19 23.90 15.66
N GLY A 139 0.88 23.17 15.40
CA GLY A 139 1.14 21.89 16.05
C GLY A 139 2.41 21.23 15.55
N CYS A 140 2.57 19.96 15.87
CA CYS A 140 3.69 19.11 15.46
C CYS A 140 3.35 18.18 14.29
N SER A 141 2.09 17.75 14.18
CA SER A 141 1.63 16.74 13.20
C SER A 141 0.18 17.03 12.81
N SER A 142 -0.19 16.79 11.55
CA SER A 142 -1.60 16.76 11.11
C SER A 142 -2.26 15.40 11.34
N ILE A 143 -1.51 14.42 11.85
CA ILE A 143 -1.97 13.06 12.13
C ILE A 143 -2.10 12.92 13.64
N VAL A 144 -3.32 12.59 14.10
CA VAL A 144 -3.67 12.38 15.51
C VAL A 144 -4.56 11.13 15.59
N ASP A 145 -4.25 10.22 16.50
CA ASP A 145 -5.02 8.98 16.73
C ASP A 145 -5.36 8.20 15.43
N ASN A 146 -4.36 8.03 14.55
CA ASN A 146 -4.49 7.37 13.24
C ASN A 146 -5.49 8.04 12.28
N ILE A 147 -5.79 9.33 12.48
CA ILE A 147 -6.56 10.15 11.53
C ILE A 147 -5.65 11.24 10.98
N ASN A 148 -5.52 11.32 9.65
CA ASN A 148 -4.85 12.40 8.95
C ASN A 148 -5.83 13.54 8.64
N TYR A 149 -5.66 14.65 9.34
CA TYR A 149 -6.47 15.85 9.20
C TYR A 149 -5.94 16.84 8.14
N ALA A 150 -4.95 16.45 7.32
CA ALA A 150 -4.41 17.34 6.28
C ALA A 150 -5.50 17.88 5.33
N ASN A 151 -6.54 17.08 5.04
CA ASN A 151 -7.66 17.50 4.20
C ASN A 151 -8.61 18.50 4.89
N ALA A 152 -8.55 18.62 6.21
CA ALA A 152 -9.30 19.60 7.01
C ALA A 152 -8.45 20.83 7.38
N LEU A 153 -7.20 20.90 6.91
CA LEU A 153 -6.26 22.00 7.14
C LEU A 153 -5.99 22.73 5.82
N TYR A 154 -6.37 23.99 5.77
CA TYR A 154 -6.30 24.83 4.58
C TYR A 154 -5.10 25.77 4.61
N SER A 155 -4.55 26.12 3.45
CA SER A 155 -3.41 27.02 3.37
C SER A 155 -3.78 28.50 3.57
N THR A 156 -5.04 28.87 3.38
CA THR A 156 -5.52 30.25 3.52
C THR A 156 -6.80 30.33 4.34
N LEU A 157 -7.00 31.48 5.01
CA LEU A 157 -8.24 31.75 5.73
C LEU A 157 -9.46 31.72 4.80
N GLU A 158 -9.29 32.20 3.57
CA GLU A 158 -10.34 32.23 2.54
C GLU A 158 -10.84 30.83 2.17
N SER A 159 -9.91 29.90 1.88
CA SER A 159 -10.26 28.51 1.54
C SER A 159 -10.89 27.75 2.70
N CYS A 160 -10.45 28.01 3.93
CA CYS A 160 -11.14 27.47 5.11
C CYS A 160 -12.57 28.04 5.23
N SER A 161 -12.75 29.34 4.95
CA SER A 161 -14.03 30.03 5.15
C SER A 161 -15.14 29.50 4.24
N GLU A 162 -14.80 28.83 3.12
CA GLU A 162 -15.77 28.13 2.28
C GLU A 162 -16.55 27.06 3.06
N CYS A 163 -15.93 26.42 4.06
CA CYS A 163 -16.59 25.44 4.93
C CYS A 163 -17.73 26.01 5.76
N LEU A 164 -17.67 27.31 6.08
CA LEU A 164 -18.67 27.98 6.92
C LEU A 164 -19.90 28.42 6.13
N SER A 165 -19.86 28.31 4.80
CA SER A 165 -20.96 28.67 3.92
C SER A 165 -22.00 27.54 3.73
N VAL A 166 -21.70 26.33 4.24
CA VAL A 166 -22.51 25.12 4.01
C VAL A 166 -23.68 24.96 5.01
N GLU A 167 -23.80 25.79 6.05
CA GLU A 167 -24.94 25.74 7.00
C GLU A 167 -26.23 26.40 6.50
N VAL A 168 -26.36 26.66 5.20
CA VAL A 168 -27.64 27.10 4.61
C VAL A 168 -28.08 26.14 3.52
N GLN A 169 -28.33 24.87 3.86
CA GLN A 169 -29.39 24.04 3.26
C GLN A 169 -29.50 22.67 3.94
N GLY A 170 -30.60 22.43 4.64
CA GLY A 170 -31.13 21.08 4.93
C GLY A 170 -31.39 20.80 6.40
#